data_AF-A0A9P6ZNZ5-F1
#
_entry.id   AF-A0A9P6ZNZ5-F1
#
_cell.length_a   1.000
_cell.length_b   1.000
_cell.length_c   1.000
_cell.angle_alpha   90.00
_cell.angle_beta   90.00
_cell.angle_gamma   90.00
#
_symmetry.space_group_name_H-M   'P 1'
#
loop_
_entity.id
_entity.type
_entity.pdbx_description
1 polymer ?
#
loop_
_entity_poly.entity_id
_entity_poly.type
_entity_poly.pdbx_seq_one_letter_code
_entity_poly.pdbx_strand_id
1 'polypeptide(L)'
;MAHSRVMLTNGNLPSAQLNRLCAAHPFTQQLDIVFPASDELEKALTSLKPTYCKRHCTLSEFLDFASKSLGGNITALPSTSECVDTWCIDPRGVLTLCVSKSLYEQLGLVGRRLPFKGCPEQYVIRIPVRQETESVAVRAKQKAALKLWDELRESGSGKWEVFYCQADVQPGTSKSHEAVIVQPQVCRSTDIHVPIPALAPLPEESTEYWDERIGDLFEWVGMACLGAQRLKANDRVNPYVAVYEVPAPSYIGDVTQITWAAFLHQSFIKDTLDTVTSHLASATGNHAFVAMTRHGCCTSPVGAIPLSLAPDASFDVARDPPLRVPEINAEDSGCFILGSGQNGNFVLAESIGQWDARWG
;
A
#
# COMPACT_ATOMS: atom_id res chain seq x y z
N MET A 1 -11.57 24.61 -7.33
CA MET A 1 -12.12 23.31 -7.74
C MET A 1 -11.41 22.26 -6.92
N ALA A 2 -12.07 21.70 -5.90
CA ALA A 2 -11.51 20.57 -5.17
C ALA A 2 -11.66 19.36 -6.11
N HIS A 3 -10.58 18.96 -6.75
CA HIS A 3 -10.53 17.68 -7.44
C HIS A 3 -10.79 16.61 -6.38
N SER A 4 -11.78 15.74 -6.63
CA SER A 4 -12.02 14.58 -5.77
C SER A 4 -10.70 13.84 -5.56
N ARG A 5 -10.34 13.60 -4.29
CA ARG A 5 -9.17 12.79 -3.91
C ARG A 5 -9.50 11.33 -3.75
N VAL A 6 -10.66 10.94 -4.25
CA VAL A 6 -11.06 9.56 -4.45
C VAL A 6 -11.27 9.31 -5.93
N MET A 7 -10.67 8.23 -6.44
CA MET A 7 -10.88 7.73 -7.79
C MET A 7 -11.58 6.38 -7.70
N LEU A 8 -12.73 6.26 -8.35
CA LEU A 8 -13.47 5.02 -8.48
C LEU A 8 -13.11 4.35 -9.81
N THR A 9 -12.89 3.05 -9.76
CA THR A 9 -12.62 2.19 -10.92
C THR A 9 -13.47 0.94 -10.80
N ASN A 10 -14.02 0.43 -11.89
CA ASN A 10 -14.70 -0.86 -11.91
C ASN A 10 -14.19 -1.75 -13.04
N GLY A 11 -14.55 -3.02 -12.99
CA GLY A 11 -14.27 -3.97 -14.05
C GLY A 11 -14.69 -5.38 -13.67
N ASN A 12 -14.22 -6.36 -14.43
CA ASN A 12 -14.57 -7.77 -14.26
C ASN A 12 -13.32 -8.59 -13.94
N LEU A 13 -13.51 -9.71 -13.24
CA LEU A 13 -12.49 -10.72 -12.97
C LEU A 13 -12.42 -11.75 -14.12
N PRO A 14 -11.23 -12.34 -14.40
CA PRO A 14 -9.92 -11.91 -13.92
C PRO A 14 -9.49 -10.59 -14.58
N SER A 15 -8.71 -9.77 -13.85
CA SER A 15 -8.32 -8.44 -14.32
C SER A 15 -6.80 -8.24 -14.30
N ALA A 16 -6.22 -8.03 -15.49
CA ALA A 16 -4.83 -7.57 -15.61
C ALA A 16 -4.61 -6.20 -14.96
N GLN A 17 -5.67 -5.39 -14.79
CA GLN A 17 -5.59 -4.12 -14.07
C GLN A 17 -5.36 -4.32 -12.58
N LEU A 18 -6.02 -5.30 -11.94
CA LEU A 18 -5.81 -5.59 -10.51
C LEU A 18 -4.39 -6.08 -10.23
N ASN A 19 -3.87 -6.97 -11.08
CA ASN A 19 -2.47 -7.41 -10.99
C ASN A 19 -1.49 -6.23 -11.10
N ARG A 20 -1.76 -5.30 -12.02
CA ARG A 20 -0.95 -4.08 -12.16
C ARG A 20 -1.04 -3.21 -10.92
N LEU A 21 -2.22 -3.00 -10.35
CA LEU A 21 -2.37 -2.18 -9.15
C LEU A 21 -1.60 -2.76 -7.95
N CYS A 22 -1.61 -4.08 -7.77
CA CYS A 22 -0.78 -4.73 -6.74
C CYS A 22 0.71 -4.43 -6.94
N ALA A 23 1.20 -4.46 -8.19
CA ALA A 23 2.59 -4.15 -8.53
C ALA A 23 2.91 -2.64 -8.55
N ALA A 24 1.90 -1.77 -8.63
CA ALA A 24 2.08 -0.32 -8.66
C ALA A 24 2.34 0.26 -7.27
N HIS A 25 1.95 -0.43 -6.19
CA HIS A 25 2.07 0.08 -4.81
C HIS A 25 3.14 -0.68 -4.00
N PRO A 26 4.41 -0.23 -4.04
CA PRO A 26 5.54 -0.96 -3.45
C PRO A 26 5.57 -1.01 -1.92
N PHE A 27 4.91 -0.08 -1.25
CA PHE A 27 5.00 0.05 0.19
C PHE A 27 3.61 -0.01 0.82
N THR A 28 3.27 -1.18 1.35
CA THR A 28 2.03 -1.42 2.09
C THR A 28 2.37 -1.64 3.56
N GLN A 29 1.70 -0.90 4.44
CA GLN A 29 1.87 -0.99 5.90
C GLN A 29 0.77 -1.83 6.58
N GLN A 30 -0.39 -1.93 5.93
CA GLN A 30 -1.51 -2.71 6.43
C GLN A 30 -2.38 -3.21 5.28
N LEU A 31 -2.88 -4.43 5.45
CA LEU A 31 -3.88 -5.04 4.58
C LEU A 31 -5.01 -5.57 5.46
N ASP A 32 -6.23 -5.08 5.21
CA ASP A 32 -7.46 -5.56 5.84
C ASP A 32 -8.30 -6.30 4.82
N ILE A 33 -8.86 -7.43 5.23
CA ILE A 33 -9.77 -8.23 4.40
C ILE A 33 -11.04 -8.46 5.19
N VAL A 34 -12.18 -8.05 4.65
CA VAL A 34 -13.50 -8.19 5.26
C VAL A 34 -14.38 -9.00 4.33
N PHE A 35 -15.03 -10.03 4.87
CA PHE A 35 -15.91 -10.90 4.10
C PHE A 35 -17.00 -11.53 5.00
N PRO A 36 -18.16 -11.90 4.44
CA PRO A 36 -19.12 -12.76 5.14
C PRO A 36 -18.43 -14.04 5.61
N ALA A 37 -18.70 -14.49 6.84
CA ALA A 37 -17.94 -15.56 7.48
C ALA A 37 -17.82 -16.82 6.60
N SER A 38 -16.58 -17.29 6.41
CA SER A 38 -16.23 -18.45 5.59
C SER A 38 -14.97 -19.11 6.15
N ASP A 39 -15.12 -20.28 6.79
CA ASP A 39 -14.01 -21.02 7.41
C ASP A 39 -12.95 -21.42 6.38
N GLU A 40 -13.38 -21.73 5.15
CA GLU A 40 -12.50 -22.14 4.06
C GLU A 40 -11.60 -20.99 3.61
N LEU A 41 -12.19 -19.81 3.38
CA LEU A 41 -11.45 -18.62 2.98
C LEU A 41 -10.55 -18.14 4.13
N GLU A 42 -11.06 -18.13 5.36
CA GLU A 42 -10.27 -17.76 6.54
C GLU A 42 -9.04 -18.64 6.68
N LYS A 43 -9.20 -19.97 6.57
CA LYS A 43 -8.08 -20.91 6.63
C LYS A 43 -7.09 -20.71 5.49
N ALA A 44 -7.58 -20.46 4.27
CA ALA A 44 -6.72 -20.21 3.12
C ALA A 44 -5.89 -18.93 3.32
N LEU A 45 -6.52 -17.84 3.73
CA LEU A 45 -5.87 -16.56 3.96
C LEU A 45 -4.89 -16.59 5.14
N THR A 46 -5.27 -17.17 6.28
CA THR A 46 -4.39 -17.29 7.46
C THR A 46 -3.20 -18.22 7.24
N SER A 47 -3.25 -19.08 6.20
CA SER A 47 -2.11 -19.90 5.80
C SER A 47 -1.00 -19.10 5.11
N LEU A 48 -1.33 -17.92 4.56
CA LEU A 48 -0.36 -17.01 3.96
C LEU A 48 0.49 -16.37 5.06
N LYS A 49 1.82 -16.47 4.92
CA LYS A 49 2.79 -16.00 5.91
C LYS A 49 3.72 -14.98 5.28
N PRO A 50 3.30 -13.70 5.18
CA PRO A 50 4.18 -12.67 4.66
C PRO A 50 5.42 -12.53 5.54
N THR A 51 6.55 -12.28 4.89
CA THR A 51 7.82 -12.06 5.54
C THR A 51 8.47 -10.77 5.07
N TYR A 52 9.18 -10.13 5.97
CA TYR A 52 10.11 -9.06 5.67
C TYR A 52 11.34 -9.22 6.54
N CYS A 53 12.40 -8.49 6.21
CA CYS A 53 13.64 -8.50 6.97
C CYS A 53 13.86 -7.15 7.64
N LYS A 54 14.46 -7.19 8.82
CA LYS A 54 14.93 -6.02 9.56
C LYS A 54 16.44 -5.98 9.59
N ARG A 55 17.01 -4.77 9.53
CA ARG A 55 18.43 -4.53 9.71
C ARG A 55 18.69 -3.18 10.37
N HIS A 56 19.63 -3.16 11.31
CA HIS A 56 20.14 -1.93 11.89
C HIS A 56 21.47 -1.55 11.21
N CYS A 57 21.48 -0.49 10.41
CA CYS A 57 22.67 -0.07 9.66
C CYS A 57 22.59 1.41 9.23
N THR A 58 23.69 1.94 8.72
CA THR A 58 23.67 3.25 8.03
C THR A 58 23.06 3.11 6.62
N LEU A 59 22.67 4.22 5.99
CA LEU A 59 22.12 4.20 4.64
C LEU A 59 23.20 3.79 3.63
N SER A 60 24.43 4.27 3.79
CA SER A 60 25.56 3.87 2.94
C SER A 60 25.86 2.38 3.07
N GLU A 61 25.86 1.83 4.29
CA GLU A 61 26.03 0.39 4.54
C GLU A 61 24.91 -0.43 3.87
N PHE A 62 23.67 0.03 3.95
CA PHE A 62 22.53 -0.64 3.32
C PHE A 62 22.59 -0.60 1.80
N LEU A 63 22.99 0.54 1.21
CA LEU A 63 23.12 0.69 -0.23
C LEU A 63 24.24 -0.19 -0.80
N ASP A 64 25.38 -0.26 -0.11
CA ASP A 64 26.48 -1.18 -0.45
C ASP A 64 26.03 -2.66 -0.36
N PHE A 65 25.07 -2.99 0.51
CA PHE A 65 24.43 -4.31 0.56
C PHE A 65 23.46 -4.52 -0.61
N ALA A 66 22.55 -3.59 -0.84
CA ALA A 66 21.51 -3.70 -1.86
C ALA A 66 22.10 -3.77 -3.29
N SER A 67 23.16 -3.00 -3.55
CA SER A 67 23.86 -3.01 -4.85
C SER A 67 24.53 -4.35 -5.18
N LYS A 68 24.89 -5.15 -4.17
CA LYS A 68 25.52 -6.48 -4.33
C LYS A 68 24.51 -7.62 -4.33
N SER A 69 23.23 -7.32 -4.18
CA SER A 69 22.19 -8.33 -4.12
C SER A 69 22.02 -9.04 -5.47
N LEU A 70 22.25 -10.35 -5.47
CA LEU A 70 22.13 -11.21 -6.65
C LEU A 70 20.67 -11.63 -6.91
N GLY A 71 19.84 -11.73 -5.87
CA GLY A 71 18.44 -12.22 -5.93
C GLY A 71 17.41 -11.15 -6.28
N GLY A 72 17.71 -10.31 -7.28
CA GLY A 72 16.83 -9.24 -7.74
C GLY A 72 16.89 -7.95 -6.92
N ASN A 73 16.05 -6.99 -7.30
CA ASN A 73 15.95 -5.69 -6.65
C ASN A 73 15.32 -5.81 -5.26
N ILE A 74 15.87 -5.05 -4.31
CA ILE A 74 15.37 -4.98 -2.94
C ILE A 74 14.34 -3.85 -2.86
N THR A 75 13.24 -4.09 -2.16
CA THR A 75 12.31 -3.03 -1.75
C THR A 75 12.56 -2.71 -0.28
N ALA A 76 12.81 -1.45 0.08
CA ALA A 76 13.20 -1.09 1.44
C ALA A 76 12.70 0.30 1.87
N LEU A 77 12.51 0.48 3.17
CA LEU A 77 12.20 1.77 3.81
C LEU A 77 12.62 1.75 5.30
N PRO A 78 12.85 2.92 5.92
CA PRO A 78 13.13 3.00 7.35
C PRO A 78 11.87 2.80 8.21
N SER A 79 11.98 2.11 9.34
CA SER A 79 10.85 1.88 10.25
C SER A 79 10.27 3.16 10.86
N THR A 80 11.06 4.22 10.99
CA THR A 80 10.72 5.38 11.83
C THR A 80 10.10 6.52 11.03
N SER A 81 8.99 7.06 11.56
CA SER A 81 8.25 8.20 11.03
C SER A 81 8.66 9.55 11.63
N GLU A 82 9.54 9.56 12.64
CA GLU A 82 9.84 10.77 13.42
C GLU A 82 10.86 11.69 12.75
N CYS A 83 11.47 11.27 11.63
CA CYS A 83 12.43 12.09 10.91
C CYS A 83 11.76 12.81 9.73
N VAL A 84 11.94 14.13 9.66
CA VAL A 84 11.51 14.97 8.53
C VAL A 84 12.17 14.52 7.22
N ASP A 85 13.35 13.90 7.33
CA ASP A 85 14.12 13.36 6.22
C ASP A 85 13.97 11.83 6.16
N THR A 86 13.58 11.29 5.01
CA THR A 86 13.30 9.87 4.84
C THR A 86 13.74 9.38 3.47
N TRP A 87 13.68 8.08 3.25
CA TRP A 87 14.10 7.45 2.00
C TRP A 87 13.34 6.14 1.76
N CYS A 88 13.36 5.67 0.52
CA CYS A 88 12.92 4.32 0.18
C CYS A 88 13.74 3.78 -1.00
N ILE A 89 13.84 2.45 -1.11
CA ILE A 89 14.27 1.77 -2.34
C ILE A 89 13.06 1.07 -2.90
N ASP A 90 12.68 1.41 -4.13
CA ASP A 90 11.54 0.80 -4.81
C ASP A 90 11.95 -0.45 -5.64
N PRO A 91 10.99 -1.31 -6.07
CA PRO A 91 11.26 -2.52 -6.84
C PRO A 91 12.06 -2.32 -8.14
N ARG A 92 12.20 -1.09 -8.64
CA ARG A 92 12.99 -0.76 -9.82
C ARG A 92 14.47 -0.58 -9.51
N GLY A 93 14.85 -0.67 -8.23
CA GLY A 93 16.23 -0.47 -7.79
C GLY A 93 16.61 1.01 -7.77
N VAL A 94 15.67 1.89 -7.44
CA VAL A 94 15.91 3.34 -7.28
C VAL A 94 15.79 3.71 -5.82
N LEU A 95 16.87 4.25 -5.24
CA LEU A 95 16.87 4.92 -3.95
C LEU A 95 16.30 6.32 -4.14
N THR A 96 15.15 6.59 -3.52
CA THR A 96 14.53 7.91 -3.47
C THR A 96 14.70 8.50 -2.09
N LEU A 97 15.34 9.65 -2.00
CA LEU A 97 15.50 10.43 -0.78
C LEU A 97 14.48 11.56 -0.80
N CYS A 98 13.81 11.83 0.32
CA CYS A 98 13.03 13.03 0.54
C CYS A 98 13.62 13.75 1.75
N VAL A 99 14.18 14.93 1.51
CA VAL A 99 14.98 15.65 2.49
C VAL A 99 14.55 17.10 2.59
N SER A 100 14.68 17.68 3.77
CA SER A 100 14.54 19.09 4.06
C SER A 100 15.54 19.92 3.26
N LYS A 101 15.22 21.20 3.06
CA LYS A 101 16.11 22.15 2.37
C LYS A 101 17.53 22.18 2.94
N SER A 102 17.65 22.23 4.28
CA SER A 102 18.96 22.30 4.95
C SER A 102 19.82 21.08 4.62
N LEU A 103 19.25 19.88 4.69
CA LEU A 103 19.98 18.67 4.36
C LEU A 103 20.29 18.60 2.86
N TYR A 104 19.34 18.97 1.99
CA TYR A 104 19.56 19.02 0.54
C TYR A 104 20.78 19.86 0.15
N GLU A 105 20.90 21.06 0.71
CA GLU A 105 22.03 21.97 0.44
C GLU A 105 23.36 21.39 0.94
N GLN A 106 23.37 20.71 2.07
CA GLN A 106 24.57 20.05 2.61
C GLN A 106 25.00 18.83 1.79
N LEU A 107 24.04 18.02 1.32
CA LEU A 107 24.34 16.85 0.48
C LEU A 107 24.88 17.26 -0.90
N GLY A 108 24.47 18.42 -1.41
CA GLY A 108 24.92 18.95 -2.70
C GLY A 108 24.59 18.04 -3.89
N LEU A 109 23.59 17.15 -3.74
CA LEU A 109 23.13 16.24 -4.78
C LEU A 109 22.09 16.91 -5.68
N VAL A 110 21.97 16.42 -6.92
CA VAL A 110 20.96 16.92 -7.85
C VAL A 110 19.62 16.32 -7.47
N GLY A 111 18.64 17.18 -7.18
CA GLY A 111 17.27 16.78 -6.88
C GLY A 111 16.26 17.80 -7.39
N ARG A 112 14.99 17.56 -7.07
CA ARG A 112 13.86 18.42 -7.43
C ARG A 112 13.11 18.85 -6.18
N ARG A 113 12.81 20.15 -6.08
CA ARG A 113 11.93 20.69 -5.04
C ARG A 113 10.50 20.15 -5.20
N LEU A 114 9.87 19.75 -4.10
CA LEU A 114 8.46 19.37 -4.10
C LEU A 114 7.55 20.59 -4.37
N PRO A 115 6.53 20.47 -5.24
CA PRO A 115 5.72 21.61 -5.70
C PRO A 115 4.56 21.98 -4.77
N PHE A 116 4.39 21.26 -3.65
CA PHE A 116 3.21 21.39 -2.79
C PHE A 116 3.24 22.65 -1.92
N LYS A 117 2.06 23.19 -1.66
CA LYS A 117 1.85 24.33 -0.75
C LYS A 117 1.30 23.83 0.58
N GLY A 118 1.61 24.55 1.66
CA GLY A 118 1.10 24.22 3.00
C GLY A 118 1.82 23.06 3.69
N CYS A 119 2.92 22.56 3.12
CA CYS A 119 3.83 21.60 3.74
C CYS A 119 5.24 22.19 3.88
N PRO A 120 6.11 21.59 4.71
CA PRO A 120 7.53 21.97 4.76
C PRO A 120 8.22 21.89 3.38
N GLU A 121 9.21 22.76 3.15
CA GLU A 121 9.99 22.74 1.92
C GLU A 121 10.94 21.53 1.91
N GLN A 122 10.67 20.61 0.99
CA GLN A 122 11.41 19.36 0.81
C GLN A 122 11.86 19.17 -0.64
N TYR A 123 12.89 18.34 -0.80
CA TYR A 123 13.54 18.01 -2.06
C TYR A 123 13.61 16.50 -2.22
N VAL A 124 13.36 16.04 -3.44
CA VAL A 124 13.47 14.64 -3.83
C VAL A 124 14.75 14.42 -4.63
N ILE A 125 15.57 13.47 -4.20
CA ILE A 125 16.78 13.03 -4.89
C ILE A 125 16.58 11.56 -5.27
N ARG A 126 17.01 11.18 -6.47
CA ARG A 126 16.92 9.79 -6.96
C ARG A 126 18.30 9.28 -7.35
N ILE A 127 18.63 8.10 -6.85
CA ILE A 127 19.93 7.46 -7.05
C ILE A 127 19.68 6.01 -7.48
N PRO A 128 20.12 5.57 -8.67
CA PRO A 128 20.09 4.16 -9.02
C PRO A 128 20.92 3.34 -8.02
N VAL A 129 20.36 2.26 -7.49
CA VAL A 129 21.07 1.36 -6.57
C VAL A 129 22.21 0.66 -7.29
N ARG A 130 21.99 0.24 -8.54
CA ARG A 130 23.02 -0.30 -9.42
C ARG A 130 23.59 0.82 -10.28
N GLN A 131 24.74 1.34 -9.88
CA GLN A 131 25.36 2.52 -10.49
C GLN A 131 26.27 2.20 -11.68
N GLU A 132 26.06 1.07 -12.36
CA GLU A 132 26.94 0.60 -13.45
C GLU A 132 27.01 1.57 -14.63
N THR A 133 25.95 2.35 -14.84
CA THR A 133 25.81 3.34 -15.91
C THR A 133 26.29 4.74 -15.51
N GLU A 134 26.61 4.98 -14.24
CA GLU A 134 27.04 6.30 -13.76
C GLU A 134 28.56 6.50 -13.81
N SER A 135 28.98 7.74 -14.07
CA SER A 135 30.40 8.09 -14.07
C SER A 135 31.02 7.89 -12.67
N VAL A 136 32.31 7.55 -12.64
CA VAL A 136 33.05 7.35 -11.38
C VAL A 136 32.95 8.57 -10.46
N ALA A 137 33.00 9.78 -11.03
CA ALA A 137 32.88 11.02 -10.27
C ALA A 137 31.49 11.19 -9.63
N VAL A 138 30.42 10.86 -10.35
CA VAL A 138 29.04 10.93 -9.83
C VAL A 138 28.86 9.94 -8.68
N ARG A 139 29.32 8.69 -8.86
CA ARG A 139 29.28 7.67 -7.80
C ARG A 139 30.04 8.07 -6.55
N ALA A 140 31.24 8.62 -6.71
CA ALA A 140 32.05 9.11 -5.60
C ALA A 140 31.33 10.24 -4.85
N LYS A 141 30.71 11.18 -5.58
CA LYS A 141 29.94 12.28 -4.99
C LYS A 141 28.71 11.78 -4.21
N GLN A 142 27.93 10.87 -4.80
CA GLN A 142 26.77 10.26 -4.13
C GLN A 142 27.19 9.51 -2.87
N LYS A 143 28.24 8.69 -2.95
CA LYS A 143 28.76 7.94 -1.79
C LYS A 143 29.25 8.87 -0.68
N ALA A 144 29.92 9.97 -1.02
CA ALA A 144 30.36 10.96 -0.04
C ALA A 144 29.15 11.66 0.63
N ALA A 145 28.13 12.04 -0.14
CA ALA A 145 26.92 12.66 0.40
C ALA A 145 26.14 11.72 1.34
N LEU A 146 25.98 10.44 0.99
CA LEU A 146 25.31 9.48 1.87
C LEU A 146 26.08 9.22 3.16
N LYS A 147 27.42 9.20 3.11
CA LYS A 147 28.25 9.12 4.32
C LYS A 147 28.11 10.35 5.21
N LEU A 148 28.08 11.55 4.62
CA LEU A 148 27.81 12.77 5.35
C LEU A 148 26.44 12.71 6.06
N TRP A 149 25.40 12.22 5.38
CA TRP A 149 24.10 12.03 6.01
C TRP A 149 24.16 11.04 7.18
N ASP A 150 24.85 9.91 6.99
CA ASP A 150 25.05 8.92 8.05
C ASP A 150 25.75 9.54 9.27
N GLU A 151 26.83 10.30 9.07
CA GLU A 151 27.57 11.00 10.15
C GLU A 151 26.68 12.03 10.88
N LEU A 152 25.94 12.85 10.14
CA LEU A 152 25.01 13.83 10.71
C LEU A 152 23.92 13.13 11.53
N ARG A 153 23.38 12.02 11.02
CA ARG A 153 22.32 11.28 11.70
C ARG A 153 22.83 10.54 12.93
N GLU A 154 24.02 9.95 12.89
CA GLU A 154 24.62 9.25 14.04
C GLU A 154 24.84 10.19 15.23
N SER A 155 25.10 11.48 14.97
CA SER A 155 25.19 12.49 16.04
C SER A 155 23.85 12.81 16.73
N GLY A 156 22.73 12.47 16.11
CA GLY A 156 21.38 12.76 16.60
C GLY A 156 20.54 11.50 16.84
N SER A 157 19.98 10.94 15.76
CA SER A 157 18.99 9.85 15.79
C SER A 157 19.60 8.44 15.69
N GLY A 158 20.91 8.32 15.47
CA GLY A 158 21.59 7.03 15.33
C GLY A 158 21.36 6.34 13.97
N LYS A 159 21.70 5.04 13.92
CA LYS A 159 21.55 4.21 12.71
C LYS A 159 20.08 3.97 12.35
N TRP A 160 19.83 3.61 11.10
CA TRP A 160 18.48 3.28 10.63
C TRP A 160 18.10 1.87 11.04
N GLU A 161 16.87 1.69 11.52
CA GLU A 161 16.18 0.41 11.43
C GLU A 161 15.52 0.35 10.04
N VAL A 162 15.99 -0.56 9.20
CA VAL A 162 15.55 -0.71 7.81
C VAL A 162 14.67 -1.95 7.69
N PHE A 163 13.47 -1.77 7.15
CA PHE A 163 12.60 -2.85 6.71
C PHE A 163 12.81 -3.07 5.23
N TYR A 164 12.99 -4.33 4.83
CA TYR A 164 13.18 -4.65 3.42
C TYR A 164 12.65 -6.04 3.06
N CYS A 165 12.29 -6.19 1.78
CA CYS A 165 11.86 -7.43 1.16
C CYS A 165 12.73 -7.70 -0.07
N GLN A 166 13.00 -8.98 -0.31
CA GLN A 166 13.75 -9.46 -1.46
C GLN A 166 13.18 -10.83 -1.84
N ALA A 167 13.02 -11.07 -3.15
CA ALA A 167 12.33 -12.24 -3.68
C ALA A 167 12.95 -13.59 -3.24
N ASP A 168 14.26 -13.64 -2.98
CA ASP A 168 15.01 -14.89 -2.76
C ASP A 168 15.62 -15.05 -1.35
N VAL A 169 15.23 -14.23 -0.36
CA VAL A 169 15.83 -14.36 0.98
C VAL A 169 15.23 -15.56 1.72
N GLN A 170 16.00 -16.65 1.75
CA GLN A 170 15.77 -17.79 2.64
C GLN A 170 16.02 -17.36 4.10
N PRO A 171 15.07 -17.60 5.02
CA PRO A 171 15.25 -17.29 6.44
C PRO A 171 16.49 -18.01 7.00
N GLY A 172 17.38 -17.28 7.66
CA GLY A 172 18.48 -17.87 8.46
C GLY A 172 19.88 -17.85 7.85
N THR A 173 20.12 -17.15 6.73
CA THR A 173 21.43 -17.18 6.03
C THR A 173 22.47 -16.17 6.53
N SER A 174 22.17 -15.23 7.45
CA SER A 174 23.17 -14.28 7.96
C SER A 174 22.83 -13.68 9.33
N LYS A 175 23.83 -13.55 10.22
CA LYS A 175 23.70 -13.02 11.61
C LYS A 175 23.26 -11.55 11.71
N SER A 176 23.19 -10.83 10.60
CA SER A 176 22.97 -9.38 10.54
C SER A 176 21.57 -8.98 10.06
N HIS A 177 20.71 -9.95 9.75
CA HIS A 177 19.36 -9.73 9.24
C HIS A 177 18.36 -10.57 10.04
N GLU A 178 17.32 -9.93 10.54
CA GLU A 178 16.23 -10.61 11.26
C GLU A 178 15.04 -10.78 10.32
N ALA A 179 14.71 -12.02 9.96
CA ALA A 179 13.50 -12.31 9.20
C ALA A 179 12.28 -12.32 10.14
N VAL A 180 11.28 -11.52 9.83
CA VAL A 180 10.05 -11.39 10.61
C VAL A 180 8.89 -11.98 9.82
N ILE A 181 8.21 -12.96 10.42
CA ILE A 181 6.96 -13.51 9.89
C ILE A 181 5.81 -12.71 10.49
N VAL A 182 5.00 -12.10 9.65
CA VAL A 182 3.84 -11.32 10.07
C VAL A 182 2.67 -12.25 10.32
N GLN A 183 2.10 -12.20 11.52
CA GLN A 183 0.94 -13.01 11.88
C GLN A 183 -0.35 -12.22 11.57
N PRO A 184 -1.37 -12.87 10.99
CA PRO A 184 -2.68 -12.25 10.82
C PRO A 184 -3.37 -12.04 12.17
N GLN A 185 -4.09 -10.94 12.31
CA GLN A 185 -5.08 -10.75 13.35
C GLN A 185 -6.46 -11.06 12.77
N VAL A 186 -7.19 -11.99 13.39
CA VAL A 186 -8.52 -12.40 12.95
C VAL A 186 -9.56 -11.91 13.96
N CYS A 187 -10.52 -11.12 13.49
CA CYS A 187 -11.68 -10.68 14.26
C CYS A 187 -12.95 -11.26 13.64
N ARG A 188 -13.83 -11.81 14.48
CA ARG A 188 -15.14 -12.33 14.07
C ARG A 188 -16.23 -11.54 14.76
N SER A 189 -17.19 -11.08 13.98
CA SER A 189 -18.33 -10.32 14.44
C SER A 189 -19.60 -11.04 14.05
N THR A 190 -20.48 -11.28 15.03
CA THR A 190 -21.77 -11.94 14.81
C THR A 190 -22.91 -10.93 14.77
N ASP A 191 -24.04 -11.35 14.19
CA ASP A 191 -25.28 -10.56 14.14
C ASP A 191 -25.08 -9.18 13.49
N ILE A 192 -24.34 -9.14 12.38
CA ILE A 192 -24.01 -7.93 11.61
C ILE A 192 -24.96 -7.80 10.43
N HIS A 193 -25.41 -6.58 10.13
CA HIS A 193 -26.02 -6.29 8.84
C HIS A 193 -24.96 -6.28 7.74
N VAL A 194 -25.00 -7.30 6.88
CA VAL A 194 -24.10 -7.50 5.74
C VAL A 194 -24.81 -7.04 4.45
N PRO A 195 -24.26 -6.06 3.71
CA PRO A 195 -24.85 -5.59 2.48
C PRO A 195 -24.75 -6.67 1.40
N ILE A 196 -25.72 -6.68 0.49
CA ILE A 196 -25.70 -7.51 -0.70
C ILE A 196 -25.19 -6.63 -1.85
N PRO A 197 -23.92 -6.74 -2.24
CA PRO A 197 -23.30 -5.76 -3.12
C PRO A 197 -23.82 -5.89 -4.55
N ALA A 198 -24.42 -4.81 -5.06
CA ALA A 198 -24.77 -4.68 -6.46
C ALA A 198 -23.62 -4.01 -7.22
N LEU A 199 -22.54 -4.77 -7.48
CA LEU A 199 -21.34 -4.30 -8.20
C LEU A 199 -21.57 -4.14 -9.71
N ALA A 200 -22.72 -3.63 -10.12
CA ALA A 200 -23.05 -3.40 -11.52
C ALA A 200 -22.04 -2.41 -12.15
N PRO A 201 -21.73 -2.56 -13.46
CA PRO A 201 -20.86 -1.62 -14.16
C PRO A 201 -21.40 -0.18 -14.09
N LEU A 202 -20.50 0.80 -14.21
CA LEU A 202 -20.85 2.23 -14.20
C LEU A 202 -21.87 2.51 -15.32
N PRO A 203 -23.07 3.04 -15.00
CA PRO A 203 -24.07 3.39 -16.01
C PRO A 203 -23.61 4.60 -16.85
N GLU A 204 -23.97 4.62 -18.14
CA GLU A 204 -23.57 5.67 -19.08
C GLU A 204 -24.26 7.02 -18.84
N GLU A 205 -25.45 7.03 -18.22
CA GLU A 205 -26.33 8.21 -18.20
C GLU A 205 -26.48 8.87 -16.82
N SER A 206 -26.12 8.20 -15.71
CA SER A 206 -26.22 8.77 -14.35
C SER A 206 -25.23 8.12 -13.37
N THR A 207 -24.12 8.79 -13.10
CA THR A 207 -23.09 8.27 -12.17
C THR A 207 -23.40 8.57 -10.70
N GLU A 208 -24.16 9.62 -10.38
CA GLU A 208 -24.38 10.07 -9.00
C GLU A 208 -24.99 9.00 -8.08
N TYR A 209 -26.06 8.33 -8.52
CA TYR A 209 -26.69 7.26 -7.74
C TYR A 209 -25.77 6.03 -7.61
N TRP A 210 -24.96 5.76 -8.64
CA TRP A 210 -23.97 4.69 -8.59
C TRP A 210 -22.85 5.04 -7.60
N ASP A 211 -22.35 6.27 -7.64
CA ASP A 211 -21.30 6.80 -6.77
C ASP A 211 -21.74 6.80 -5.30
N GLU A 212 -22.98 7.23 -5.00
CA GLU A 212 -23.57 7.19 -3.65
C GLU A 212 -23.64 5.75 -3.13
N ARG A 213 -24.26 4.85 -3.89
CA ARG A 213 -24.39 3.43 -3.49
C ARG A 213 -23.05 2.73 -3.27
N ILE A 214 -22.07 3.02 -4.14
CA ILE A 214 -20.71 2.47 -4.00
C ILE A 214 -19.99 3.13 -2.82
N GLY A 215 -20.19 4.43 -2.60
CA GLY A 215 -19.72 5.18 -1.44
C GLY A 215 -20.22 4.57 -0.13
N ASP A 216 -21.52 4.32 -0.02
CA ASP A 216 -22.16 3.67 1.14
C ASP A 216 -21.55 2.29 1.42
N LEU A 217 -21.23 1.54 0.37
CA LEU A 217 -20.59 0.23 0.50
C LEU A 217 -19.14 0.34 0.99
N PHE A 218 -18.36 1.30 0.49
CA PHE A 218 -17.02 1.57 1.00
C PHE A 218 -17.03 2.08 2.44
N GLU A 219 -18.02 2.91 2.80
CA GLU A 219 -18.23 3.34 4.18
C GLU A 219 -18.53 2.14 5.08
N TRP A 220 -19.42 1.23 4.66
CA TRP A 220 -19.68 0.00 5.39
C TRP A 220 -18.42 -0.86 5.58
N VAL A 221 -17.59 -1.01 4.54
CA VAL A 221 -16.31 -1.73 4.64
C VAL A 221 -15.39 -1.05 5.66
N GLY A 222 -15.26 0.27 5.61
CA GLY A 222 -14.46 1.02 6.58
C GLY A 222 -14.96 0.82 8.02
N MET A 223 -16.28 0.88 8.23
CA MET A 223 -16.92 0.62 9.51
C MET A 223 -16.69 -0.82 9.99
N ALA A 224 -16.67 -1.79 9.07
CA ALA A 224 -16.41 -3.19 9.37
C ALA A 224 -14.95 -3.40 9.80
N CYS A 225 -13.98 -2.79 9.09
CA CYS A 225 -12.56 -2.79 9.47
C CYS A 225 -12.31 -2.17 10.86
N LEU A 226 -13.15 -1.22 11.28
CA LEU A 226 -13.09 -0.58 12.59
C LEU A 226 -13.85 -1.33 13.69
N GLY A 227 -14.53 -2.44 13.36
CA GLY A 227 -15.36 -3.18 14.32
C GLY A 227 -16.53 -2.35 14.86
N ALA A 228 -17.08 -1.45 14.05
CA ALA A 228 -18.06 -0.46 14.50
C ALA A 228 -19.35 -1.12 15.02
N GLN A 229 -19.79 -0.71 16.22
CA GLN A 229 -21.03 -1.18 16.83
C GLN A 229 -22.26 -0.92 15.95
N ARG A 230 -22.23 0.14 15.14
CA ARG A 230 -23.32 0.56 14.24
C ARG A 230 -23.72 -0.51 13.21
N LEU A 231 -22.86 -1.50 12.98
CA LEU A 231 -23.16 -2.59 12.06
C LEU A 231 -23.98 -3.73 12.70
N LYS A 232 -24.11 -3.76 14.03
CA LYS A 232 -24.85 -4.82 14.74
C LYS A 232 -26.35 -4.68 14.55
N ALA A 233 -27.03 -5.79 14.30
CA ALA A 233 -28.48 -5.85 14.09
C ALA A 233 -29.31 -5.42 15.29
N ASN A 234 -28.75 -5.51 16.50
CA ASN A 234 -29.40 -5.08 17.73
C ASN A 234 -29.02 -3.66 18.16
N ASP A 235 -28.29 -2.90 17.33
CA ASP A 235 -27.85 -1.57 17.69
C ASP A 235 -29.02 -0.57 17.64
N ARG A 236 -29.27 0.10 18.77
CA ARG A 236 -30.41 1.02 18.96
C ARG A 236 -29.92 2.41 19.38
N VAL A 237 -29.05 3.01 18.59
CA VAL A 237 -28.60 4.39 18.82
C VAL A 237 -29.75 5.35 18.50
N ASN A 238 -29.85 6.40 19.30
CA ASN A 238 -30.78 7.49 19.06
C ASN A 238 -30.45 8.16 17.70
N PRO A 239 -31.42 8.34 16.78
CA PRO A 239 -31.19 8.98 15.48
C PRO A 239 -30.64 10.41 15.56
N TYR A 240 -30.82 11.11 16.68
CA TYR A 240 -30.21 12.42 16.93
C TYR A 240 -28.71 12.34 17.30
N VAL A 241 -28.19 11.15 17.55
CA VAL A 241 -26.77 10.89 17.91
C VAL A 241 -26.00 10.30 16.73
N ALA A 242 -26.60 9.38 15.97
CA ALA A 242 -25.98 8.79 14.78
C ALA A 242 -27.01 8.59 13.67
N VAL A 243 -26.67 9.08 12.47
CA VAL A 243 -27.52 9.01 11.27
C VAL A 243 -27.07 7.93 10.28
N TYR A 244 -25.99 7.21 10.58
CA TYR A 244 -25.51 6.12 9.73
C TYR A 244 -26.56 5.01 9.65
N GLU A 245 -26.87 4.60 8.43
CA GLU A 245 -27.73 3.48 8.07
C GLU A 245 -26.94 2.49 7.20
N VAL A 246 -27.19 1.19 7.39
CA VAL A 246 -26.47 0.15 6.64
C VAL A 246 -26.99 0.11 5.19
N PRO A 247 -26.12 -0.03 4.18
CA PRO A 247 -26.56 -0.02 2.78
C PRO A 247 -27.58 -1.13 2.50
N ALA A 248 -28.70 -0.77 1.87
CA ALA A 248 -29.74 -1.72 1.49
C ALA A 248 -29.57 -2.17 0.02
N PRO A 249 -29.88 -3.43 -0.33
CA PRO A 249 -30.37 -4.49 0.56
C PRO A 249 -29.25 -5.12 1.40
N SER A 250 -29.61 -5.57 2.62
CA SER A 250 -28.70 -6.28 3.53
C SER A 250 -29.40 -7.47 4.20
N TYR A 251 -28.61 -8.37 4.79
CA TYR A 251 -29.09 -9.49 5.61
C TYR A 251 -28.31 -9.55 6.93
N ILE A 252 -28.84 -10.24 7.93
CA ILE A 252 -28.13 -10.45 9.20
C ILE A 252 -27.25 -11.70 9.05
N GLY A 253 -25.96 -11.55 9.31
CA GLY A 253 -25.00 -12.64 9.25
C GLY A 253 -23.72 -12.33 10.02
N ASP A 254 -22.76 -13.24 9.90
CA ASP A 254 -21.47 -13.11 10.55
C ASP A 254 -20.43 -12.57 9.56
N VAL A 255 -19.47 -11.79 10.07
CA VAL A 255 -18.39 -11.18 9.29
C VAL A 255 -17.06 -11.57 9.89
N THR A 256 -16.12 -11.94 9.02
CA THR A 256 -14.71 -12.17 9.38
C THR A 256 -13.88 -11.02 8.83
N GLN A 257 -13.04 -10.45 9.70
CA GLN A 257 -11.99 -9.50 9.35
C GLN A 257 -10.62 -10.15 9.60
N ILE A 258 -9.73 -10.04 8.63
CA ILE A 258 -8.32 -10.44 8.76
C ILE A 258 -7.43 -9.24 8.47
N THR A 259 -6.55 -8.92 9.40
CA THR A 259 -5.63 -7.78 9.30
C THR A 259 -4.18 -8.24 9.39
N TRP A 260 -3.35 -7.79 8.46
CA TRP A 260 -1.89 -7.84 8.58
C TRP A 260 -1.38 -6.41 8.70
N ALA A 261 -0.70 -6.07 9.79
CA ALA A 261 -0.13 -4.74 10.03
C ALA A 261 1.39 -4.84 10.19
N ALA A 262 2.11 -4.62 9.10
CA ALA A 262 3.57 -4.69 9.00
C ALA A 262 4.05 -4.18 7.63
N PHE A 263 5.35 -4.26 7.34
CA PHE A 263 5.83 -4.06 5.98
C PHE A 263 5.45 -5.25 5.08
N LEU A 264 4.54 -5.04 4.14
CA LEU A 264 3.99 -6.08 3.26
C LEU A 264 4.48 -5.91 1.83
N HIS A 265 5.13 -6.95 1.29
CA HIS A 265 5.62 -6.97 -0.08
C HIS A 265 4.48 -7.11 -1.11
N GLN A 266 4.67 -6.57 -2.31
CA GLN A 266 3.70 -6.63 -3.41
C GLN A 266 3.28 -8.06 -3.78
N SER A 267 4.21 -9.02 -3.69
CA SER A 267 3.91 -10.44 -3.97
C SER A 267 2.87 -10.99 -3.00
N PHE A 268 2.94 -10.63 -1.72
CA PHE A 268 1.95 -11.06 -0.74
C PHE A 268 0.56 -10.48 -1.03
N ILE A 269 0.48 -9.21 -1.44
CA ILE A 269 -0.78 -8.59 -1.85
C ILE A 269 -1.38 -9.34 -3.06
N LYS A 270 -0.52 -9.70 -4.01
CA LYS A 270 -0.92 -10.51 -5.17
C LYS A 270 -1.39 -11.91 -4.76
N ASP A 271 -0.63 -12.64 -3.93
CA ASP A 271 -0.99 -13.99 -3.48
C ASP A 271 -2.33 -13.99 -2.73
N THR A 272 -2.57 -12.94 -1.95
CA THR A 272 -3.84 -12.72 -1.26
C THR A 272 -4.98 -12.50 -2.26
N LEU A 273 -4.79 -11.62 -3.25
CA LEU A 273 -5.78 -11.37 -4.29
C LEU A 273 -6.07 -12.64 -5.10
N ASP A 274 -5.05 -13.40 -5.46
CA ASP A 274 -5.18 -14.67 -6.18
C ASP A 274 -5.97 -15.70 -5.33
N THR A 275 -5.73 -15.74 -4.01
CA THR A 275 -6.48 -16.60 -3.07
C THR A 275 -7.96 -16.21 -3.01
N VAL A 276 -8.24 -14.91 -2.87
CA VAL A 276 -9.61 -14.37 -2.80
C VAL A 276 -10.37 -14.59 -4.10
N THR A 277 -9.76 -14.26 -5.24
CA THR A 277 -10.39 -14.44 -6.55
C THR A 277 -10.64 -15.91 -6.87
N SER A 278 -9.74 -16.81 -6.49
CA SER A 278 -9.95 -18.26 -6.61
C SER A 278 -11.13 -18.76 -5.77
N HIS A 279 -11.29 -18.24 -4.55
CA HIS A 279 -12.44 -18.57 -3.69
C HIS A 279 -13.76 -18.03 -4.26
N LEU A 280 -13.77 -16.77 -4.73
CA LEU A 280 -14.97 -16.15 -5.30
C LEU A 280 -15.41 -16.80 -6.61
N ALA A 281 -14.47 -17.37 -7.38
CA ALA A 281 -14.79 -18.11 -8.61
C ALA A 281 -15.53 -19.43 -8.35
N SER A 282 -15.34 -20.05 -7.19
CA SER A 282 -16.04 -21.29 -6.78
C SER A 282 -17.27 -21.04 -5.89
N ALA A 283 -17.41 -19.82 -5.36
CA ALA A 283 -18.55 -19.44 -4.53
C ALA A 283 -19.86 -19.47 -5.33
N THR A 284 -20.84 -20.23 -4.85
CA THR A 284 -22.17 -20.39 -5.46
C THR A 284 -23.23 -19.47 -4.83
N GLY A 285 -22.89 -18.75 -3.76
CA GLY A 285 -23.81 -17.87 -3.05
C GLY A 285 -23.92 -16.49 -3.70
N ASN A 286 -25.16 -16.07 -4.00
CA ASN A 286 -25.48 -14.74 -4.56
C ASN A 286 -25.12 -13.54 -3.65
N HIS A 287 -24.57 -13.78 -2.46
CA HIS A 287 -24.24 -12.77 -1.46
C HIS A 287 -22.75 -12.77 -1.09
N ALA A 288 -21.94 -13.61 -1.73
CA ALA A 288 -20.52 -13.69 -1.43
C ALA A 288 -19.78 -12.51 -2.07
N PHE A 289 -19.05 -11.79 -1.24
CA PHE A 289 -18.08 -10.77 -1.68
C PHE A 289 -16.92 -10.73 -0.71
N VAL A 290 -15.82 -10.16 -1.17
CA VAL A 290 -14.66 -9.89 -0.32
C VAL A 290 -14.22 -8.46 -0.55
N ALA A 291 -14.07 -7.71 0.54
CA ALA A 291 -13.44 -6.40 0.52
C ALA A 291 -11.98 -6.54 0.95
N MET A 292 -11.06 -5.90 0.23
CA MET A 292 -9.62 -5.87 0.52
C MET A 292 -9.16 -4.41 0.57
N THR A 293 -8.77 -3.92 1.75
CA THR A 293 -8.29 -2.55 1.96
C THR A 293 -6.79 -2.55 2.18
N ARG A 294 -6.06 -1.90 1.28
CA ARG A 294 -4.61 -1.67 1.36
C ARG A 294 -4.35 -0.28 1.90
N HIS A 295 -3.51 -0.20 2.92
CA HIS A 295 -2.98 1.04 3.47
C HIS A 295 -1.51 1.19 3.07
N GLY A 296 -1.19 2.27 2.36
CA GLY A 296 0.18 2.59 1.94
C GLY A 296 1.05 3.11 3.09
N CYS A 297 2.37 2.92 2.99
CA CYS A 297 3.29 3.53 3.95
C CYS A 297 3.30 5.06 3.79
N CYS A 298 2.71 5.77 4.74
CA CYS A 298 2.61 7.24 4.72
C CYS A 298 3.97 7.96 4.69
N THR A 299 5.01 7.33 5.27
CA THR A 299 6.39 7.82 5.35
C THR A 299 7.25 7.54 4.11
N SER A 300 6.71 6.83 3.11
CA SER A 300 7.46 6.56 1.89
C SER A 300 7.44 7.77 0.93
N PRO A 301 8.58 8.20 0.39
CA PRO A 301 8.64 9.18 -0.70
C PRO A 301 7.94 8.74 -1.99
N VAL A 302 7.62 7.45 -2.14
CA VAL A 302 7.01 6.88 -3.35
C VAL A 302 5.75 6.12 -2.95
N GLY A 303 4.57 6.60 -3.39
CA GLY A 303 3.27 5.99 -3.08
C GLY A 303 2.77 5.04 -4.16
N ALA A 304 3.12 5.34 -5.42
CA ALA A 304 2.82 4.50 -6.57
C ALA A 304 3.88 4.62 -7.66
N ILE A 305 4.07 3.54 -8.41
CA ILE A 305 4.91 3.47 -9.60
C ILE A 305 3.98 3.41 -10.81
N PRO A 306 4.08 4.36 -11.76
CA PRO A 306 3.33 4.29 -13.00
C PRO A 306 3.77 3.07 -13.81
N LEU A 307 2.90 2.07 -13.90
CA LEU A 307 3.11 0.92 -14.76
C LEU A 307 2.66 1.23 -16.18
N SER A 308 3.47 0.89 -17.17
CA SER A 308 3.09 1.02 -18.58
C SER A 308 1.92 0.09 -18.91
N LEU A 309 1.09 0.49 -19.88
CA LEU A 309 -0.06 -0.29 -20.35
C LEU A 309 0.35 -1.52 -21.19
N ALA A 310 1.62 -1.66 -21.56
CA ALA A 310 2.08 -2.81 -22.33
C ALA A 310 2.18 -4.07 -21.43
N PRO A 311 1.64 -5.22 -21.87
CA PRO A 311 1.54 -6.45 -21.06
C PRO A 311 2.89 -7.01 -20.58
N ASP A 312 4.00 -6.65 -21.24
CA ASP A 312 5.36 -7.14 -20.94
C ASP A 312 6.29 -6.03 -20.44
N ALA A 313 5.75 -4.87 -20.02
CA ALA A 313 6.58 -3.75 -19.61
C ALA A 313 7.38 -4.11 -18.35
N SER A 314 8.68 -4.36 -18.54
CA SER A 314 9.62 -4.39 -17.43
C SER A 314 9.62 -3.04 -16.71
N PHE A 315 9.99 -3.07 -15.44
CA PHE A 315 10.19 -1.87 -14.62
C PHE A 315 11.16 -0.84 -15.25
N ASP A 316 11.94 -1.21 -16.26
CA ASP A 316 12.94 -0.37 -16.93
C ASP A 316 12.35 0.77 -17.77
N VAL A 317 11.07 0.68 -18.16
CA VAL A 317 10.37 1.73 -18.95
C VAL A 317 9.39 2.54 -18.09
N ALA A 318 9.37 2.30 -16.77
CA ALA A 318 8.44 2.97 -15.86
C ALA A 318 8.76 4.47 -15.77
N ARG A 319 7.72 5.31 -15.92
CA ARG A 319 7.85 6.75 -15.70
C ARG A 319 8.29 7.03 -14.27
N ASP A 320 8.89 8.20 -14.08
CA ASP A 320 9.16 8.74 -12.75
C ASP A 320 7.88 8.69 -11.88
N PRO A 321 7.94 8.16 -10.64
CA PRO A 321 6.77 8.13 -9.78
C PRO A 321 6.31 9.54 -9.47
N PRO A 322 4.99 9.73 -9.31
CA PRO A 322 4.43 11.00 -8.87
C PRO A 322 5.14 11.47 -7.61
N LEU A 323 5.36 12.78 -7.55
CA LEU A 323 5.90 13.39 -6.34
C LEU A 323 4.87 13.27 -5.23
N ARG A 324 5.33 12.98 -4.00
CA ARG A 324 4.51 13.07 -2.80
C ARG A 324 5.33 13.57 -1.60
N VAL A 325 4.65 14.13 -0.62
CA VAL A 325 5.23 14.43 0.70
C VAL A 325 5.08 13.20 1.59
N PRO A 326 6.16 12.61 2.11
CA PRO A 326 6.08 11.55 3.10
C PRO A 326 5.73 12.16 4.47
N GLU A 327 4.48 12.05 4.87
CA GLU A 327 3.98 12.53 6.16
C GLU A 327 2.87 11.60 6.68
N ILE A 328 2.71 11.54 8.00
CA ILE A 328 1.69 10.69 8.64
C ILE A 328 0.26 10.98 8.16
N ASN A 329 -0.03 12.22 7.77
CA ASN A 329 -1.33 12.65 7.25
C ASN A 329 -1.48 12.46 5.73
N ALA A 330 -0.45 11.94 5.05
CA ALA A 330 -0.43 11.66 3.62
C ALA A 330 -0.69 10.18 3.33
N GLU A 331 -1.59 9.56 4.09
CA GLU A 331 -1.98 8.17 3.88
C GLU A 331 -2.67 8.01 2.52
N ASP A 332 -2.21 7.02 1.76
CA ASP A 332 -2.89 6.55 0.56
C ASP A 332 -3.55 5.23 0.90
N SER A 333 -4.81 5.07 0.52
CA SER A 333 -5.52 3.81 0.65
C SER A 333 -6.09 3.35 -0.69
N GLY A 334 -6.24 2.04 -0.84
CA GLY A 334 -6.93 1.43 -1.96
C GLY A 334 -7.83 0.32 -1.45
N CYS A 335 -9.14 0.41 -1.67
CA CYS A 335 -10.09 -0.61 -1.27
C CYS A 335 -10.69 -1.28 -2.50
N PHE A 336 -10.54 -2.60 -2.60
CA PHE A 336 -11.19 -3.45 -3.59
C PHE A 336 -12.43 -4.08 -2.97
N ILE A 337 -13.52 -4.13 -3.72
CA ILE A 337 -14.67 -4.96 -3.39
C ILE A 337 -14.90 -5.90 -4.57
N LEU A 338 -14.80 -7.20 -4.30
CA LEU A 338 -14.80 -8.27 -5.28
C LEU A 338 -16.09 -9.09 -5.11
N GLY A 339 -16.88 -9.21 -6.17
CA GLY A 339 -18.09 -10.03 -6.18
C GLY A 339 -17.84 -11.48 -6.56
N SER A 340 -18.78 -12.36 -6.21
CA SER A 340 -18.75 -13.79 -6.57
C SER A 340 -18.91 -14.05 -8.08
N GLY A 341 -18.42 -15.22 -8.51
CA GLY A 341 -18.60 -15.75 -9.86
C GLY A 341 -17.31 -15.74 -10.69
N GLN A 342 -17.22 -16.62 -11.69
CA GLN A 342 -16.04 -16.73 -12.56
C GLN A 342 -15.70 -15.43 -13.30
N ASN A 343 -16.71 -14.61 -13.59
CA ASN A 343 -16.58 -13.27 -14.15
C ASN A 343 -17.10 -12.21 -13.17
N GLY A 344 -16.81 -12.38 -11.88
CA GLY A 344 -17.27 -11.48 -10.83
C GLY A 344 -16.86 -10.03 -11.11
N ASN A 345 -17.74 -9.09 -10.81
CA ASN A 345 -17.42 -7.67 -10.94
C ASN A 345 -16.56 -7.22 -9.75
N PHE A 346 -15.75 -6.19 -9.98
CA PHE A 346 -15.06 -5.50 -8.91
C PHE A 346 -15.28 -3.99 -8.99
N VAL A 347 -15.18 -3.36 -7.83
CA VAL A 347 -15.03 -1.92 -7.71
C VAL A 347 -13.82 -1.61 -6.84
N LEU A 348 -13.08 -0.58 -7.21
CA LEU A 348 -11.90 -0.08 -6.52
C LEU A 348 -12.11 1.39 -6.20
N ALA A 349 -11.92 1.75 -4.94
CA ALA A 349 -11.71 3.13 -4.52
C ALA A 349 -10.24 3.31 -4.17
N GLU A 350 -9.56 4.20 -4.89
CA GLU A 350 -8.28 4.74 -4.45
C GLU A 350 -8.51 6.07 -3.78
N SER A 351 -7.87 6.31 -2.64
CA SER A 351 -7.79 7.61 -1.98
C SER A 351 -6.34 8.02 -1.86
N ILE A 352 -6.01 9.24 -2.27
CA ILE A 352 -4.64 9.76 -2.17
C ILE A 352 -4.54 10.90 -1.16
N GLY A 353 -3.38 10.93 -0.49
CA GLY A 353 -3.03 11.98 0.45
C GLY A 353 -3.01 13.37 -0.19
N GLN A 354 -3.06 14.40 0.67
CA GLN A 354 -3.24 15.76 0.19
C GLN A 354 -2.09 16.34 -0.66
N TRP A 355 -0.91 15.76 -0.50
CA TRP A 355 0.31 16.17 -1.15
C TRP A 355 0.86 15.01 -1.97
N ASP A 356 0.02 14.42 -2.82
CA ASP A 356 0.40 13.45 -3.85
C ASP A 356 -0.02 14.00 -5.23
N ALA A 357 0.90 14.00 -6.19
CA ALA A 357 0.71 14.56 -7.53
C ALA A 357 0.21 13.54 -8.56
N ARG A 358 -0.26 12.35 -8.14
CA ARG A 358 -0.68 11.27 -9.04
C ARG A 358 -1.81 11.66 -9.98
N TRP A 359 -2.69 12.57 -9.59
CA TRP A 359 -3.89 12.95 -10.35
C TRP A 359 -3.92 14.41 -10.84
N GLY A 360 -2.76 15.07 -10.88
CA GLY A 360 -2.63 16.45 -11.37
C GLY A 360 -2.28 17.43 -10.27
#